data_AF-A0A2E3NZT4-F1
#
_entry.id   AF-A0A2E3NZT4-F1
#
_cell.length_a   1.000
_cell.length_b   1.000
_cell.length_c   1.000
_cell.angle_alpha   90.00
_cell.angle_beta   90.00
_cell.angle_gamma   90.00
#
_symmetry.space_group_name_H-M   'P 1'
#
loop_
_entity.id
_entity.type
_entity.pdbx_description
1 polymer ?
#
loop_
_entity_poly.entity_id
_entity_poly.type
_entity_poly.pdbx_seq_one_letter_code
_entity_poly.pdbx_strand_id
1 'polypeptide(L)'
;MSKWQEYDWDMMIRRRAPVPLIAVALLLSLWLATAESGSITAVKCKADHAELLASIEAARQQTIDQINLQLADTGDYQRIETLLAMRERAWDEEEAQRGSAQHIFYDCISAAKRPG
;
A
#
# COMPACT_ATOMS: atom_id res chain seq x y z
N MET A 1 50.18 -20.24 -37.27
CA MET A 1 48.91 -20.35 -36.51
C MET A 1 48.98 -19.33 -35.38
N SER A 2 48.02 -18.41 -35.31
CA SER A 2 48.14 -17.17 -34.54
C SER A 2 47.83 -17.38 -33.06
N LYS A 3 48.59 -16.68 -32.20
CA LYS A 3 48.55 -16.71 -30.72
C LYS A 3 47.25 -16.16 -30.10
N TRP A 4 46.15 -16.12 -30.85
CA TRP A 4 44.90 -15.47 -30.44
C TRP A 4 43.78 -16.46 -30.05
N GLN A 5 44.00 -17.77 -30.17
CA GLN A 5 42.97 -18.77 -29.81
C GLN A 5 43.07 -19.32 -28.38
N GLU A 6 44.15 -19.05 -27.65
CA GLU A 6 44.34 -19.58 -26.29
C GLU A 6 43.78 -18.68 -25.18
N TYR A 7 43.34 -17.47 -25.49
CA TYR A 7 43.02 -16.44 -24.49
C TYR A 7 41.53 -16.19 -24.24
N ASP A 8 40.65 -17.17 -24.51
CA ASP A 8 39.20 -16.96 -24.37
C ASP A 8 38.51 -17.91 -23.37
N TRP A 9 39.11 -19.07 -23.05
CA TRP A 9 38.49 -20.03 -22.13
C TRP A 9 38.61 -19.62 -20.65
N ASP A 10 39.76 -19.06 -20.25
CA ASP A 10 40.05 -18.78 -18.83
C ASP A 10 39.33 -17.51 -18.31
N MET A 11 38.97 -16.57 -19.19
CA MET A 11 38.14 -15.41 -18.82
C MET A 11 36.65 -15.75 -18.66
N MET A 12 36.13 -16.73 -19.41
CA MET A 12 34.74 -17.17 -19.27
C MET A 12 34.49 -17.90 -17.95
N ILE A 13 35.49 -18.62 -17.42
CA ILE A 13 35.37 -19.35 -16.15
C ILE A 13 35.47 -18.39 -14.94
N ARG A 14 36.31 -17.35 -15.00
CA ARG A 14 36.49 -16.40 -13.88
C ARG A 14 35.42 -15.30 -13.78
N ARG A 15 34.66 -15.03 -14.85
CA ARG A 15 33.58 -14.02 -14.84
C ARG A 15 32.19 -14.57 -14.51
N ARG A 16 32.07 -15.85 -14.19
CA ARG A 16 30.90 -16.35 -13.45
C ARG A 16 31.00 -15.90 -12.00
N ALA A 17 30.73 -14.60 -11.79
CA ALA A 17 30.08 -14.18 -10.56
C ALA A 17 28.91 -15.15 -10.30
N PRO A 18 28.60 -15.51 -9.05
CA PRO A 18 27.71 -16.62 -8.75
C PRO A 18 26.25 -16.23 -9.06
N VAL A 19 25.92 -16.19 -10.35
CA VAL A 19 24.56 -16.11 -10.90
C VAL A 19 23.61 -17.05 -10.16
N PRO A 20 23.98 -18.31 -9.80
CA PRO A 20 23.07 -19.14 -9.01
C PRO A 20 22.82 -18.60 -7.60
N LEU A 21 23.79 -17.96 -6.93
CA LEU A 21 23.59 -17.44 -5.58
C LEU A 21 22.71 -16.18 -5.57
N ILE A 22 22.87 -15.31 -6.57
CA ILE A 22 22.01 -14.13 -6.74
C ILE A 22 20.59 -14.57 -7.07
N ALA A 23 20.42 -15.56 -7.96
CA ALA A 23 19.10 -16.11 -8.28
C ALA A 23 18.44 -16.76 -7.06
N VAL A 24 19.20 -17.51 -6.25
CA VAL A 24 18.69 -18.10 -5.00
C VAL A 24 18.32 -17.04 -3.97
N ALA A 25 19.12 -15.98 -3.81
CA ALA A 25 18.79 -14.86 -2.92
C ALA A 25 17.52 -14.12 -3.37
N LEU A 26 17.36 -13.90 -4.68
CA LEU A 26 16.16 -13.30 -5.25
C LEU A 26 14.94 -14.21 -5.06
N LEU A 27 15.07 -15.52 -5.28
CA LEU A 27 13.99 -16.48 -5.05
C LEU A 27 13.60 -16.57 -3.56
N LEU A 28 14.57 -16.49 -2.64
CA LEU A 28 14.32 -16.45 -1.20
C LEU A 28 13.62 -15.15 -0.77
N SER A 29 14.02 -14.00 -1.34
CA SER A 29 13.32 -12.73 -1.10
C SER A 29 11.89 -12.74 -1.66
N LEU A 30 11.68 -13.37 -2.81
CA LEU A 30 10.36 -13.54 -3.41
C LEU A 30 9.48 -14.47 -2.55
N TRP A 31 10.06 -15.53 -1.99
CA TRP A 31 9.39 -16.43 -1.06
C TRP A 31 9.01 -15.75 0.26
N LEU A 32 9.88 -14.91 0.83
CA LEU A 32 9.56 -14.14 2.03
C LEU A 32 8.43 -13.13 1.77
N ALA A 33 8.44 -12.47 0.60
CA ALA A 33 7.37 -11.55 0.21
C ALA A 33 6.03 -12.25 -0.05
N THR A 34 6.03 -13.49 -0.56
CA THR A 34 4.79 -14.26 -0.79
C THR A 34 4.33 -15.04 0.45
N ALA A 35 5.20 -15.32 1.43
CA ALA A 35 4.80 -16.02 2.65
C ALA A 35 3.78 -15.23 3.50
N GLU A 36 3.86 -13.90 3.53
CA GLU A 36 2.86 -13.05 4.22
C GLU A 36 1.50 -12.96 3.49
N SER A 37 1.44 -13.44 2.24
CA SER A 37 0.21 -13.50 1.43
C SER A 37 -0.59 -14.80 1.65
N GLY A 38 -0.06 -15.75 2.43
CA GLY A 38 -0.52 -17.14 2.42
C GLY A 38 -1.77 -17.48 3.25
N SER A 39 -2.22 -16.63 4.18
CA SER A 39 -3.48 -16.92 4.88
C SER A 39 -4.20 -15.66 5.35
N ILE A 40 -5.47 -15.56 4.98
CA ILE A 40 -6.40 -14.59 5.58
C ILE A 40 -6.66 -15.09 7.01
N THR A 41 -6.06 -14.43 7.99
CA THR A 41 -6.26 -14.72 9.41
C THR A 41 -7.09 -13.62 10.06
N ALA A 42 -7.80 -13.95 11.13
CA ALA A 42 -8.56 -12.96 11.90
C ALA A 42 -7.66 -11.85 12.49
N VAL A 43 -6.38 -12.15 12.75
CA VAL A 43 -5.39 -11.15 13.21
C VAL A 43 -5.08 -10.17 12.10
N LYS A 44 -4.81 -10.67 10.87
CA LYS A 44 -4.55 -9.83 9.70
C LYS A 44 -5.75 -8.95 9.35
N CYS A 45 -6.96 -9.51 9.33
CA CYS A 45 -8.18 -8.73 9.09
C CYS A 45 -8.35 -7.55 10.08
N LYS A 46 -7.99 -7.75 11.35
CA LYS A 46 -8.07 -6.68 12.36
C LYS A 46 -7.00 -5.61 12.14
N ALA A 47 -5.78 -6.02 11.79
CA ALA A 47 -4.69 -5.10 11.49
C ALA A 47 -5.01 -4.25 10.26
N ASP A 48 -5.41 -4.89 9.16
CA ASP A 48 -5.77 -4.23 7.90
C ASP A 48 -6.96 -3.28 8.09
N HIS A 49 -7.96 -3.66 8.90
CA HIS A 49 -9.09 -2.78 9.22
C HIS A 49 -8.66 -1.55 10.04
N ALA A 50 -7.78 -1.72 11.03
CA ALA A 50 -7.27 -0.60 11.81
C ALA A 50 -6.43 0.37 10.95
N GLU A 51 -5.59 -0.17 10.06
CA GLU A 51 -4.82 0.62 9.10
C GLU A 51 -5.75 1.38 8.14
N LEU A 52 -6.78 0.72 7.61
CA LEU A 52 -7.76 1.34 6.73
C LEU A 52 -8.50 2.49 7.43
N LEU A 53 -8.98 2.29 8.66
CA LEU A 53 -9.64 3.36 9.44
C LEU A 53 -8.70 4.54 9.69
N ALA A 54 -7.43 4.28 10.04
CA ALA A 54 -6.44 5.35 10.23
C ALA A 54 -6.20 6.13 8.93
N SER A 55 -6.16 5.45 7.78
CA SER A 55 -6.00 6.09 6.47
C SER A 55 -7.20 6.96 6.08
N ILE A 56 -8.43 6.53 6.38
CA ILE A 56 -9.66 7.28 6.15
C ILE A 56 -9.66 8.56 7.01
N GLU A 57 -9.32 8.43 8.29
CA GLU A 57 -9.24 9.58 9.20
C GLU A 57 -8.16 10.58 8.76
N ALA A 58 -6.98 10.09 8.35
CA ALA A 58 -5.91 10.94 7.84
C ALA A 58 -6.32 11.70 6.57
N ALA A 59 -7.02 11.03 5.64
CA ALA A 59 -7.51 11.65 4.41
C ALA A 59 -8.56 12.73 4.70
N ARG A 60 -9.51 12.46 5.61
CA ARG A 60 -10.48 13.47 6.08
C ARG A 60 -9.74 14.66 6.69
N GLN A 61 -8.78 14.42 7.59
CA GLN A 61 -8.06 15.49 8.27
C GLN A 61 -7.29 16.37 7.28
N GLN A 62 -6.56 15.76 6.34
CA GLN A 62 -5.86 16.48 5.27
C GLN A 62 -6.81 17.36 4.46
N THR A 63 -8.00 16.84 4.12
CA THR A 63 -9.01 17.58 3.36
C THR A 63 -9.53 18.78 4.14
N ILE A 64 -9.86 18.60 5.42
CA ILE A 64 -10.33 19.68 6.30
C ILE A 64 -9.24 20.73 6.50
N ASP A 65 -7.98 20.34 6.67
CA ASP A 65 -6.87 21.27 6.84
C ASP A 65 -6.70 22.15 5.60
N GLN A 66 -6.79 21.57 4.40
CA GLN A 66 -6.75 22.32 3.15
C GLN A 66 -7.93 23.29 3.01
N ILE A 67 -9.14 22.88 3.40
CA ILE A 67 -10.32 23.75 3.38
C ILE A 67 -10.16 24.89 4.37
N ASN A 68 -9.67 24.62 5.58
CA ASN A 68 -9.45 25.63 6.62
C ASN A 68 -8.40 26.66 6.19
N LEU A 69 -7.33 26.24 5.50
CA LEU A 69 -6.36 27.16 4.90
C LEU A 69 -7.04 28.07 3.87
N GLN A 70 -7.86 27.51 2.98
CA GLN A 70 -8.58 28.32 1.99
C GLN A 70 -9.60 29.28 2.61
N LEU A 71 -10.24 28.88 3.72
CA LEU A 71 -11.15 29.74 4.48
C LEU A 71 -10.41 30.91 5.12
N ALA A 72 -9.19 30.69 5.61
CA ALA A 72 -8.38 31.76 6.20
C ALA A 72 -7.91 32.78 5.13
N ASP A 73 -7.70 32.33 3.90
CA ASP A 73 -7.15 33.15 2.81
C ASP A 73 -8.20 33.89 1.97
N THR A 74 -9.50 33.64 2.19
CA THR A 74 -10.58 34.22 1.38
C THR A 74 -11.47 35.18 2.16
N GLY A 75 -11.75 36.34 1.56
CA GLY A 75 -12.77 37.30 2.03
C GLY A 75 -14.09 37.23 1.27
N ASP A 76 -14.19 36.39 0.24
CA ASP A 76 -15.39 36.23 -0.57
C ASP A 76 -16.44 35.37 0.17
N TYR A 77 -17.57 35.98 0.48
CA TYR A 77 -18.67 35.35 1.21
C TYR A 77 -19.24 34.11 0.50
N GLN A 78 -19.41 34.13 -0.83
CA GLN A 78 -19.92 32.98 -1.57
C GLN A 78 -18.93 31.82 -1.60
N ARG A 79 -17.64 32.14 -1.65
CA ARG A 79 -16.58 31.14 -1.52
C ARG A 79 -16.55 30.52 -0.13
N ILE A 80 -16.76 31.32 0.93
CA ILE A 80 -16.84 30.83 2.31
C ILE A 80 -17.97 29.82 2.47
N GLU A 81 -19.18 30.13 2.01
CA GLU A 81 -20.33 29.20 2.09
C GLU A 81 -20.03 27.88 1.37
N THR A 82 -19.41 27.96 0.19
CA THR A 82 -19.03 26.76 -0.58
C THR A 82 -18.01 25.91 0.16
N LEU A 83 -16.97 26.53 0.74
CA LEU A 83 -15.93 25.83 1.50
C LEU A 83 -16.48 25.19 2.78
N LEU A 84 -17.41 25.86 3.46
CA LEU A 84 -18.11 25.28 4.63
C LEU A 84 -18.94 24.06 4.23
N ALA A 85 -19.65 24.11 3.10
CA ALA A 85 -20.39 22.97 2.58
C ALA A 85 -19.47 21.82 2.17
N MET A 86 -18.30 22.10 1.58
CA MET A 86 -17.30 21.08 1.26
C MET A 86 -16.73 20.42 2.52
N ARG A 87 -16.52 21.21 3.59
CA ARG A 87 -16.05 20.67 4.88
C ARG A 87 -17.05 19.70 5.49
N GLU A 88 -18.34 19.99 5.40
CA GLU A 88 -19.40 19.09 5.86
C GLU A 88 -19.42 17.80 5.05
N ARG A 89 -19.36 17.90 3.72
CA ARG A 89 -19.28 16.72 2.85
C ARG A 89 -18.09 15.83 3.13
N ALA A 90 -16.94 16.39 3.53
CA ALA A 90 -15.78 15.59 3.90
C ALA A 90 -16.05 14.70 5.14
N TRP A 91 -16.94 15.12 6.04
CA TRP A 91 -17.41 14.28 7.14
C TRP A 91 -18.39 13.20 6.67
N ASP A 92 -19.34 13.56 5.81
CA ASP A 92 -20.29 12.59 5.22
C ASP A 92 -19.55 11.49 4.44
N GLU A 93 -18.52 11.87 3.68
CA GLU A 93 -17.68 10.94 2.92
C GLU A 93 -16.86 10.03 3.83
N GLU A 94 -16.29 10.56 4.92
CA GLU A 94 -15.57 9.74 5.91
C GLU A 94 -16.49 8.70 6.55
N GLU A 95 -17.70 9.10 6.96
CA GLU A 95 -18.69 8.17 7.54
C GLU A 95 -19.07 7.08 6.53
N ALA A 96 -19.30 7.43 5.27
CA ALA A 96 -19.57 6.46 4.21
C ALA A 96 -18.41 5.48 3.99
N GLN A 97 -17.17 5.99 4.00
CA GLN A 97 -15.96 5.16 3.88
C GLN A 97 -15.79 4.22 5.08
N ARG A 98 -16.09 4.68 6.29
CA ARG A 98 -16.08 3.83 7.51
C ARG A 98 -17.13 2.73 7.44
N GLY A 99 -18.32 3.03 6.95
CA GLY A 99 -19.33 2.02 6.66
C GLY A 99 -18.80 0.95 5.69
N SER A 100 -18.15 1.36 4.61
CA SER A 100 -17.53 0.44 3.66
C SER A 100 -16.39 -0.39 4.28
N ALA A 101 -15.50 0.24 5.05
CA ALA A 101 -14.42 -0.44 5.77
C ALA A 101 -14.95 -1.52 6.73
N GLN A 102 -16.07 -1.24 7.39
CA GLN A 102 -16.74 -2.18 8.29
C GLN A 102 -17.28 -3.40 7.53
N HIS A 103 -17.87 -3.20 6.33
CA HIS A 103 -18.30 -4.32 5.48
C HIS A 103 -17.12 -5.18 5.03
N ILE A 104 -16.04 -4.56 4.55
CA ILE A 104 -14.80 -5.25 4.15
C ILE A 104 -14.25 -6.09 5.30
N PHE A 105 -14.23 -5.55 6.51
CA PHE A 105 -13.78 -6.28 7.69
C PHE A 105 -14.63 -7.51 7.99
N TYR A 106 -15.97 -7.39 7.92
CA TYR A 106 -16.86 -8.54 8.12
C TYR A 106 -16.64 -9.63 7.07
N ASP A 107 -16.46 -9.26 5.81
CA ASP A 107 -16.15 -10.19 4.73
C ASP A 107 -14.80 -10.90 4.95
N CYS A 108 -13.78 -10.14 5.39
CA CYS A 108 -12.46 -10.70 5.73
C CYS A 108 -12.56 -11.71 6.87
N ILE A 109 -13.26 -11.38 7.96
CA ILE A 109 -13.45 -12.28 9.11
C ILE A 109 -14.27 -13.51 8.71
N SER A 110 -15.28 -13.35 7.85
CA SER A 110 -16.07 -14.46 7.32
C SER A 110 -15.20 -15.42 6.51
N ALA A 111 -14.34 -14.90 5.63
CA ALA A 111 -13.38 -15.68 4.87
C ALA A 111 -12.36 -16.39 5.78
N ALA A 112 -11.83 -15.70 6.79
CA ALA A 112 -10.88 -16.26 7.76
C ALA A 112 -11.44 -17.43 8.58
N LYS A 113 -12.78 -17.51 8.74
CA LYS A 113 -13.47 -18.55 9.53
C LYS A 113 -13.89 -19.77 8.71
N ARG A 114 -13.96 -19.67 7.38
CA ARG A 114 -14.34 -20.80 6.54
C ARG A 114 -13.13 -21.74 6.40
N PRO A 115 -13.21 -23.00 6.85
CA PRO A 115 -12.18 -23.97 6.51
C PRO A 115 -12.21 -24.17 4.99
N GLY A 116 -11.05 -23.99 4.34
CA GLY A 116 -10.82 -24.43 2.97
C GLY A 116 -10.82 -25.95 2.86
#